data_AF-A0A356XHS7-F1
#
_entry.id   AF-A0A356XHS7-F1
#
_cell.length_a   1.000
_cell.length_b   1.000
_cell.length_c   1.000
_cell.angle_alpha   90.00
_cell.angle_beta   90.00
_cell.angle_gamma   90.00
#
_symmetry.space_group_name_H-M   'P 1'
#
loop_
_entity.id
_entity.type
_entity.pdbx_description
1 polymer ?
#
loop_
_entity_poly.entity_id
_entity_poly.type
_entity_poly.pdbx_seq_one_letter_code
_entity_poly.pdbx_strand_id
1 'polypeptide(L)' 'MDTITAVSTPPGNGGIGIVRISGPDAFPLSEKFFRPADRNRRVTDIPSRMAVYGHVVDPTTGE' A
#
# COMPACT_ATOMS: atom_id res chain seq x y z
N MET A 1 6.17 -16.25 -10.75
CA MET A 1 4.94 -15.45 -10.92
C MET A 1 5.22 -14.15 -10.21
N ASP A 2 5.12 -13.04 -10.92
CA ASP A 2 5.73 -11.80 -10.46
C ASP A 2 4.71 -10.93 -9.74
N THR A 3 5.20 -9.99 -8.92
CA THR A 3 4.37 -8.97 -8.28
C THR A 3 4.36 -7.71 -9.15
N ILE A 4 3.17 -7.25 -9.52
CA ILE A 4 2.96 -6.11 -10.42
C ILE A 4 2.26 -4.96 -9.71
N THR A 5 2.40 -3.74 -10.24
CA THR A 5 1.66 -2.56 -9.78
C THR A 5 1.17 -1.69 -10.94
N ALA A 6 0.05 -1.00 -10.74
CA ALA A 6 -0.51 -0.06 -11.71
C ALA A 6 -1.42 0.98 -11.06
N VAL A 7 -1.52 2.16 -11.68
CA VAL A 7 -2.59 3.12 -11.40
C VAL A 7 -3.92 2.52 -11.86
N SER A 8 -4.89 2.44 -10.96
CA SER A 8 -6.21 1.82 -11.17
C SER A 8 -7.35 2.81 -11.36
N THR A 9 -7.04 4.11 -11.31
CA THR A 9 -7.97 5.22 -11.55
C THR A 9 -7.61 5.97 -12.83
N PRO A 10 -8.59 6.59 -13.53
CA PRO A 10 -8.30 7.44 -14.69
C PRO A 10 -7.37 8.62 -14.35
N PRO A 11 -6.57 9.11 -15.31
CA PRO A 11 -5.78 10.32 -15.13
C PRO A 11 -6.69 11.55 -15.08
N GLY A 12 -6.28 12.57 -14.33
CA GLY A 12 -7.00 13.83 -14.20
C GLY A 12 -7.27 14.22 -12.75
N ASN A 13 -8.15 15.21 -12.56
CA ASN A 13 -8.49 15.73 -11.25
C ASN A 13 -9.55 14.86 -10.57
N GLY A 14 -9.29 14.42 -9.34
CA GLY A 14 -10.23 13.65 -8.53
C GLY A 14 -9.85 13.71 -7.06
N GLY A 15 -10.81 13.42 -6.17
CA GLY A 15 -10.57 13.42 -4.72
C GLY A 15 -9.76 12.21 -4.23
N ILE A 16 -9.69 11.13 -5.02
CA ILE A 16 -8.99 9.89 -4.70
C ILE A 16 -8.32 9.34 -5.96
N GLY A 17 -7.05 8.94 -5.83
CA GLY A 17 -6.35 8.09 -6.79
C GLY A 17 -6.06 6.72 -6.17
N ILE A 18 -6.09 5.66 -6.98
CA ILE A 18 -5.82 4.30 -6.50
C ILE A 18 -4.63 3.72 -7.24
N VAL A 19 -3.63 3.24 -6.50
CA VAL A 19 -2.58 2.36 -7.01
C VAL A 19 -2.83 0.96 -6.48
N ARG A 20 -2.82 -0.04 -7.36
CA ARG A 20 -3.03 -1.46 -7.02
C ARG A 20 -1.72 -2.22 -7.14
N ILE A 21 -1.48 -3.14 -6.21
CA ILE A 21 -0.37 -4.09 -6.24
C ILE A 21 -0.96 -5.49 -6.19
N SER A 22 -0.43 -6.41 -7.01
CA SER A 22 -0.94 -7.78 -7.10
C SER A 22 0.20 -8.77 -7.34
N GLY A 23 0.19 -9.87 -6.59
CA GLY A 23 1.20 -10.92 -6.68
C GLY A 23 1.59 -11.47 -5.31
N PRO A 24 2.48 -12.47 -5.28
CA PRO A 24 2.88 -13.15 -4.05
C PRO A 24 3.53 -12.21 -3.01
N ASP A 25 4.21 -11.15 -3.45
CA ASP A 25 4.95 -10.24 -2.57
C ASP A 25 4.22 -8.92 -2.30
N ALA A 26 2.94 -8.80 -2.66
CA ALA A 26 2.20 -7.54 -2.54
C ALA A 26 2.20 -6.99 -1.10
N PHE A 27 1.99 -7.85 -0.10
CA PHE A 27 2.01 -7.45 1.31
C PHE A 27 3.43 -7.19 1.83
N PRO A 28 4.40 -8.12 1.67
CA PRO A 28 5.79 -7.89 2.08
C PRO A 28 6.42 -6.64 1.47
N LEU A 29 6.14 -6.32 0.20
CA LEU A 29 6.62 -5.10 -0.44
C LEU A 29 5.97 -3.85 0.16
N SER A 30 4.65 -3.91 0.38
CA SER A 30 3.90 -2.79 0.97
C SER A 30 4.39 -2.42 2.36
N GLU A 31 4.87 -3.38 3.15
CA GLU A 31 5.43 -3.12 4.48
C GLU A 31 6.68 -2.23 4.46
N LYS A 32 7.37 -2.11 3.32
CA LYS A 32 8.54 -1.23 3.21
C LYS A 32 8.15 0.24 3.18
N PHE A 33 7.03 0.60 2.54
CA PHE A 33 6.63 1.98 2.29
C PHE A 33 5.28 2.37 2.88
N PHE A 34 4.48 1.45 3.42
CA PHE A 34 3.23 1.77 4.11
C PHE A 34 3.41 1.69 5.63
N ARG A 35 2.92 2.70 6.33
CA ARG A 35 2.96 2.83 7.80
C ARG A 35 1.53 2.97 8.32
N PRO A 36 0.94 1.91 8.91
CA PRO A 36 -0.36 2.02 9.55
C PRO A 36 -0.36 3.09 10.65
N ALA A 37 -1.47 3.81 10.81
CA ALA A 37 -1.60 4.81 11.88
C ALA A 37 -1.56 4.15 13.28
N ASP A 38 -2.10 2.93 13.39
CA ASP A 38 -1.90 2.06 14.54
C ASP A 38 -0.50 1.41 14.47
N ARG A 39 0.43 1.89 15.31
CA ARG A 39 1.82 1.43 15.33
C ARG A 39 2.02 -0.02 15.76
N ASN A 40 1.01 -0.65 16.39
CA ASN A 40 1.07 -2.05 16.77
C ASN A 40 0.63 -2.98 15.62
N ARG A 41 0.15 -2.42 14.51
CA ARG A 41 -0.31 -3.17 13.35
C ARG A 41 0.80 -3.33 12.31
N ARG A 42 1.06 -4.57 11.90
CA ARG A 42 1.90 -4.88 10.74
C ARG A 42 1.04 -5.05 9.50
N VAL A 43 1.63 -4.76 8.33
CA VAL A 43 0.91 -4.87 7.05
C VAL A 43 0.55 -6.32 6.76
N THR A 44 1.45 -7.25 7.04
CA THR A 44 1.26 -8.69 6.84
C THR A 44 0.14 -9.30 7.69
N ASP A 45 -0.25 -8.63 8.77
CA ASP A 45 -1.29 -9.11 9.69
C ASP A 45 -2.68 -8.55 9.35
N ILE A 46 -2.80 -7.73 8.31
CA ILE A 46 -4.08 -7.13 7.89
C ILE A 46 -4.99 -8.22 7.32
N PRO A 47 -6.20 -8.42 7.89
CA PRO A 47 -7.16 -9.38 7.35
C PRO A 47 -7.58 -9.03 5.92
N SER A 48 -7.93 -10.06 5.14
CA SER A 48 -8.52 -9.88 3.82
C SER A 48 -9.78 -8.99 3.90
N ARG A 49 -9.95 -8.11 2.90
CA ARG A 49 -11.08 -7.18 2.78
C ARG A 49 -11.18 -6.14 3.91
N MET A 50 -10.06 -5.76 4.52
CA MET A 50 -10.00 -4.69 5.52
C MET A 50 -9.31 -3.44 4.94
N ALA A 51 -9.95 -2.28 5.09
CA ALA A 51 -9.31 -0.99 4.85
C ALA A 51 -8.49 -0.58 6.09
N VAL A 52 -7.28 -0.10 5.89
CA VAL A 52 -6.39 0.38 6.96
C VAL A 52 -5.90 1.77 6.62
N TYR A 53 -6.06 2.68 7.57
CA TYR A 53 -5.55 4.05 7.46
C TYR A 53 -4.09 4.13 7.89
N GLY A 54 -3.31 4.94 7.18
CA GLY A 54 -1.89 5.11 7.40
C GLY A 54 -1.27 6.06 6.38
N HIS A 55 0.05 6.10 6.37
CA HIS A 55 0.84 6.94 5.48
C HIS A 55 1.71 6.08 4.57
N VAL A 56 1.85 6.52 3.32
CA VAL A 56 2.91 6.03 2.44
C VAL A 56 4.13 6.90 2.68
N VAL A 57 5.28 6.28 2.87
CA VAL A 57 6.58 6.93 3.11
C VAL A 57 7.62 6.41 2.13
N ASP A 58 8.59 7.24 1.79
CA ASP A 58 9.79 6.81 1.08
C ASP A 58 10.61 5.89 2.00
N PRO A 59 10.91 4.64 1.58
CA PRO A 59 11.64 3.69 2.42
C PRO A 59 13.11 4.06 2.67
N THR A 60 13.68 4.99 1.90
CA THR A 60 15.08 5.44 1.96
C THR A 60 15.23 6.67 2.83
N THR A 61 14.35 7.66 2.68
CA THR A 61 14.43 8.93 3.42
C THR A 61 13.51 8.96 4.65
N GLY A 62 12.44 8.16 4.66
CA GLY A 62 11.42 8.15 5.71
C GLY A 62 10.43 9.31 5.61
N GLU A 63 10.46 10.09 4.53
CA GLU A 63 9.51 11.17 4.22
C GLU A 63 8.15 10.63 3.79
#